data_AF-A0A1E4G5I4-F1
#
_entry.id   AF-A0A1E4G5I4-F1
#
_cell.length_a   1.000
_cell.length_b   1.000
_cell.length_c   1.000
_cell.angle_alpha   90.00
_cell.angle_beta   90.00
_cell.angle_gamma   90.00
#
_symmetry.space_group_name_H-M   'P 1'
#
loop_
_entity.id
_entity.type
_entity.pdbx_description
1 polymer ?
#
loop_
_entity_poly.entity_id
_entity_poly.type
_entity_poly.pdbx_seq_one_letter_code
_entity_poly.pdbx_strand_id
1 'polypeptide(L)' 'MEVLMRRLPGITWLKVDIGDADSSLAKEYKITQVPYLQIYGPEGQLLADGDEALRWIDDRLVGKPP' A
#
# COMPACT_ATOMS: atom_id res chain seq x y z
N MET A 1 -0.08 -0.93 -11.03
CA MET A 1 -0.57 0.30 -10.37
C MET A 1 -1.74 0.95 -11.08
N GLU A 2 -1.67 1.24 -12.39
CA GLU A 2 -2.77 1.91 -13.11
C GLU A 2 -4.13 1.20 -12.99
N VAL A 3 -4.14 -0.14 -13.02
CA VAL A 3 -5.38 -0.93 -12.86
C VAL A 3 -6.03 -0.71 -11.50
N LEU A 4 -5.24 -0.65 -10.42
CA LEU A 4 -5.74 -0.43 -9.06
C LEU A 4 -6.28 0.99 -8.89
N MET A 5 -5.56 1.98 -9.44
CA MET A 5 -5.99 3.39 -9.41
C MET A 5 -7.36 3.60 -10.07
N ARG A 6 -7.64 2.89 -11.18
CA ARG A 6 -8.95 2.97 -11.85
C ARG A 6 -10.07 2.27 -11.08
N ARG A 7 -9.75 1.21 -10.34
CA ARG A 7 -10.75 0.38 -9.65
C ARG A 7 -11.08 0.86 -8.24
N LEU A 8 -10.21 1.66 -7.62
CA LEU A 8 -10.40 2.20 -6.28
C LEU A 8 -10.43 3.75 -6.34
N PRO A 9 -11.52 4.33 -6.86
CA PRO A 9 -11.69 5.78 -6.86
C PRO A 9 -11.75 6.32 -5.42
N GLY A 10 -11.17 7.49 -5.19
CA GLY A 10 -11.13 8.12 -3.86
C GLY A 10 -9.95 7.72 -2.97
N ILE A 11 -9.08 6.80 -3.42
CA ILE A 11 -7.80 6.52 -2.77
C ILE A 11 -6.70 7.40 -3.38
N THR A 12 -5.95 8.10 -2.53
CA THR A 12 -4.72 8.78 -2.92
C THR A 12 -3.58 7.78 -2.98
N TRP A 13 -2.98 7.64 -4.16
CA TRP A 13 -1.87 6.71 -4.39
C TRP A 13 -0.54 7.46 -4.33
N LEU A 14 0.31 7.06 -3.38
CA LEU A 14 1.68 7.54 -3.28
C LEU A 14 2.60 6.42 -3.78
N LYS A 15 3.40 6.72 -4.82
CA LYS A 15 4.43 5.82 -5.32
C LYS A 15 5.78 6.36 -4.91
N VAL A 16 6.53 5.56 -4.15
CA VAL A 16 7.92 5.85 -3.82
C VAL A 16 8.77 4.84 -4.58
N ASP A 17 9.62 5.32 -5.47
CA ASP A 17 10.53 4.46 -6.23
C ASP A 17 11.74 4.12 -5.36
N ILE A 18 11.73 2.91 -4.81
CA ILE A 18 12.83 2.33 -4.05
C ILE A 18 13.50 1.28 -4.92
N GLY A 19 14.70 1.59 -5.40
CA GLY A 19 15.49 0.67 -6.23
C GLY A 19 16.20 -0.43 -5.42
N ASP A 20 16.35 -0.25 -4.11
CA ASP A 20 17.07 -1.15 -3.22
C ASP A 20 16.48 -1.13 -1.80
N ALA A 21 16.22 -2.32 -1.25
CA ALA A 21 15.76 -2.50 0.13
C ALA A 21 16.82 -2.09 1.16
N ASP A 22 18.09 -1.97 0.75
CA ASP A 22 19.17 -1.47 1.61
C ASP A 22 19.31 0.06 1.64
N SER A 23 18.51 0.79 0.86
CA SER A 23 18.54 2.25 0.83
C SER A 23 18.15 2.88 2.19
N SER A 24 18.67 4.08 2.46
CA SER A 24 18.32 4.82 3.69
C SER A 24 16.81 5.05 3.83
N LEU A 25 16.12 5.27 2.71
CA LEU A 25 14.67 5.44 2.67
C LEU A 25 13.95 4.13 3.01
N ALA A 26 14.38 3.00 2.44
CA ALA A 26 13.82 1.70 2.81
C ALA A 26 14.02 1.41 4.30
N LYS A 27 15.20 1.71 4.85
CA LYS A 27 15.50 1.55 6.28
C LYS A 27 14.65 2.44 7.18
N GLU A 28 14.48 3.72 6.81
CA GLU A 28 13.65 4.68 7.54
C GLU A 28 12.19 4.20 7.63
N TYR A 29 11.65 3.71 6.52
CA TYR A 29 10.29 3.17 6.44
C TYR A 29 10.19 1.69 6.80
N LYS A 30 11.29 1.07 7.27
CA LYS A 30 11.39 -0.34 7.67
C LYS A 30 10.94 -1.33 6.59
N ILE A 31 11.18 -0.98 5.33
CA ILE A 31 10.88 -1.78 4.15
C ILE A 31 11.94 -2.88 4.02
N THR A 32 11.54 -4.13 4.30
CA THR A 32 12.45 -5.29 4.29
C THR A 32 12.42 -6.05 2.96
N GLN A 33 11.46 -5.75 2.09
CA GLN A 33 11.30 -6.36 0.77
C GLN A 33 10.67 -5.36 -0.19
N VAL A 34 10.98 -5.49 -1.48
CA VAL A 34 10.37 -4.70 -2.57
C VAL A 34 9.77 -5.69 -3.57
N PRO A 35 8.53 -5.48 -4.07
CA PRO A 35 7.63 -4.37 -3.79
C PRO A 35 7.05 -4.40 -2.37
N TYR A 36 6.78 -3.21 -1.80
CA TYR A 36 6.13 -3.05 -0.51
C TYR A 36 4.91 -2.15 -0.64
N LEU A 37 3.86 -2.46 0.11
CA LEU A 37 2.59 -1.73 0.09
C LEU A 37 2.13 -1.47 1.51
N GLN A 38 1.69 -0.23 1.77
CA GLN A 38 1.08 0.19 3.02
C GLN A 38 -0.22 0.93 2.72
N ILE A 39 -1.20 0.75 3.60
CA ILE A 39 -2.52 1.38 3.49
C ILE A 39 -2.76 2.17 4.76
N TYR A 40 -3.08 3.45 4.58
CA TYR A 40 -3.35 4.37 5.66
C TYR A 40 -4.81 4.78 5.67
N GLY A 41 -5.36 4.97 6.87
CA GLY A 41 -6.68 5.55 7.08
C GLY A 41 -6.67 7.07 6.93
N PRO A 42 -7.85 7.71 6.96
CA PRO A 42 -7.98 9.15 6.78
C PRO A 42 -7.28 9.99 7.87
N GLU A 43 -6.97 9.39 9.02
CA GLU A 43 -6.26 10.06 10.13
C GLU A 43 -4.75 9.74 10.11
N GLY A 44 -4.26 9.06 9.06
CA GLY A 44 -2.85 8.68 8.93
C GLY A 44 -2.45 7.44 9.72
N GLN A 45 -3.41 6.71 10.31
CA GLN A 45 -3.12 5.43 10.97
C GLN A 45 -2.82 4.33 9.95
N LEU A 46 -1.87 3.45 10.24
CA LEU A 46 -1.61 2.26 9.41
C LEU A 46 -2.75 1.26 9.59
N LEU A 47 -3.42 0.89 8.49
CA LEU A 47 -4.52 -0.08 8.48
C LEU A 47 -4.06 -1.48 8.07
N ALA A 48 -3.10 -1.56 7.15
CA ALA A 48 -2.55 -2.82 6.66
C ALA A 48 -1.21 -2.57 5.94
N ASP A 49 -0.32 -3.56 5.93
CA ASP A 49 0.91 -3.58 5.15
C ASP A 49 1.22 -4.95 4.55
N GLY A 50 2.18 -5.01 3.62
CA GLY A 50 2.62 -6.25 2.97
C GLY A 50 1.47 -7.07 2.38
N ASP A 51 1.39 -8.34 2.78
CA ASP A 51 0.34 -9.27 2.32
C ASP A 51 -1.06 -8.89 2.84
N GLU A 52 -1.17 -8.26 4.02
CA GLU A 52 -2.45 -7.80 4.55
C GLU A 52 -3.00 -6.63 3.75
N ALA A 53 -2.12 -5.76 3.25
CA ALA A 53 -2.53 -4.68 2.36
C ALA A 53 -3.13 -5.18 1.04
N LEU A 54 -2.61 -6.29 0.50
CA LEU A 54 -3.19 -6.93 -0.68
C LEU A 54 -4.60 -7.46 -0.38
N ARG A 55 -4.79 -8.14 0.75
CA ARG A 55 -6.12 -8.62 1.18
C ARG A 55 -7.11 -7.48 1.38
N TRP A 56 -6.66 -6.39 2.01
CA TRP A 56 -7.48 -5.20 2.24
C TRP A 56 -7.99 -4.58 0.94
N ILE A 57 -7.15 -4.58 -0.10
CA ILE A 57 -7.52 -4.15 -1.46
C ILE A 57 -8.51 -5.14 -2.06
N ASP A 58 -8.23 -6.44 -2.00
CA ASP A 58 -9.08 -7.47 -2.58
C ASP A 58 -10.49 -7.45 -1.99
N ASP A 59 -10.63 -7.32 -0.67
CA ASP A 59 -11.94 -7.23 -0.02
C ASP A 59 -12.77 -6.04 -0.57
N ARG A 60 -12.13 -4.89 -0.79
CA ARG A 60 -12.78 -3.70 -1.38
C ARG A 60 -13.05 -3.83 -2.87
N LEU A 61 -12.21 -4.54 -3.61
CA LEU A 61 -12.41 -4.81 -5.03
C LEU A 61 -13.54 -5.82 -5.30
N VAL A 62 -13.78 -6.73 -4.35
CA VAL A 62 -14.85 -7.74 -4.40
C VAL A 62 -16.16 -7.21 -3.81
N GLY A 63 -16.15 -6.04 -3.19
CA GLY A 63 -17.35 -5.41 -2.61
C GLY A 63 -17.76 -6.02 -1.27
N LYS A 64 -16.83 -6.66 -0.54
CA LYS A 64 -17.06 -6.99 0.86
C LYS A 64 -17.05 -5.69 1.68
N PRO A 65 -18.09 -5.43 2.49
CA PRO A 65 -18.06 -4.27 3.37
C PRO A 65 -16.93 -4.43 4.42
N PRO A 66 -16.37 -3.31 4.90
CA PRO A 66 -15.36 -3.31 5.96
C PRO A 66 -15.86 -3.92 7.26
#